data_AF-A0A344WDU1-F1
#
_entry.id   AF-A0A344WDU1-F1
#
_cell.length_a   1.000
_cell.length_b   1.000
_cell.length_c   1.000
_cell.angle_alpha   90.00
_cell.angle_beta   90.00
_cell.angle_gamma   90.00
#
_symmetry.space_group_name_H-M   'P 1'
#
loop_
_entity.id
_entity.type
_entity.pdbx_description
1 polymer ?
#
loop_
_entity_poly.entity_id
_entity_poly.type
_entity_poly.pdbx_seq_one_letter_code
_entity_poly.pdbx_strand_id
1 'polypeptide(L)' 'MDKGHQVTEQEIESSLSSVARLIDRYGDAYWPVFERLERELSLRKDRQRRVMAHLLHDRKTAKVSLAAKKDRNTH' A
#
# COMPACT_ATOMS: atom_id res chain seq x y z
N MET A 1 -3.49 -0.81 27.48
CA MET A 1 -3.79 0.03 26.31
C MET A 1 -3.24 -0.66 25.08
N ASP A 2 -4.02 -1.54 24.48
CA ASP A 2 -3.68 -2.18 23.20
C ASP A 2 -3.77 -1.13 22.09
N LYS A 3 -2.69 -0.38 21.91
CA LYS A 3 -2.48 0.33 20.65
C LYS A 3 -2.39 -0.77 19.61
N GLY A 4 -3.49 -0.99 18.88
CA GLY A 4 -3.50 -1.81 17.68
C GLY A 4 -2.40 -1.27 16.77
N HIS A 5 -1.22 -1.86 16.86
CA HIS A 5 -0.08 -1.51 16.04
C HIS A 5 -0.52 -1.88 14.64
N GLN A 6 -0.97 -0.87 13.90
CA GLN A 6 -1.09 -0.95 12.46
C GLN A 6 0.33 -1.18 11.98
N VAL A 7 0.68 -2.47 11.82
CA VAL A 7 1.95 -2.87 11.22
C VAL A 7 2.08 -2.06 9.93
N THR A 8 3.16 -1.33 9.75
CA THR A 8 3.37 -0.49 8.56
C THR A 8 3.99 -1.33 7.44
N GLU A 9 3.91 -0.86 6.18
CA GLU A 9 4.62 -1.52 5.08
C GLU A 9 6.13 -1.60 5.33
N GLN A 10 6.70 -0.55 5.92
CA GLN A 10 8.12 -0.47 6.29
C GLN A 10 8.52 -1.51 7.34
N GLU A 11 7.65 -1.77 8.33
CA GLU A 11 7.91 -2.83 9.33
C GLU A 11 7.91 -4.21 8.69
N ILE A 12 7.06 -4.45 7.69
CA ILE A 12 7.05 -5.72 6.94
C ILE A 12 8.31 -5.85 6.08
N GLU A 13 8.75 -4.79 5.40
CA GLU A 13 9.99 -4.78 4.63
C GLU A 13 11.24 -4.99 5.51
N SER A 14 11.26 -4.40 6.70
CA SER A 14 12.33 -4.61 7.69
C SER A 14 12.32 -6.06 8.20
N SER A 15 11.14 -6.63 8.43
CA SER A 15 10.97 -8.02 8.83
C SER A 15 11.42 -8.99 7.73
N LEU A 16 11.08 -8.72 6.46
CA LEU A 16 11.55 -9.48 5.31
C LEU A 16 13.07 -9.51 5.23
N SER A 17 13.71 -8.35 5.40
CA SER A 17 15.17 -8.24 5.43
C SER A 17 15.80 -9.07 6.56
N SER A 18 15.12 -9.13 7.71
CA SER A 18 15.58 -9.93 8.85
C SER A 18 15.43 -11.43 8.59
N VAL A 19 14.30 -11.85 8.00
CA VAL A 19 14.05 -13.26 7.66
C VAL A 19 14.96 -13.73 6.52
N ALA A 20 15.30 -12.88 5.55
CA ALA A 20 16.28 -13.20 4.51
C ALA A 20 17.64 -13.59 5.10
N ARG A 21 18.11 -12.88 6.15
CA ARG A 21 19.34 -13.24 6.87
C ARG A 21 19.21 -14.56 7.63
N LEU A 22 18.01 -14.91 8.09
CA LEU A 22 17.75 -16.20 8.73
C LEU A 22 17.78 -17.33 7.69
N ILE A 23 17.22 -17.13 6.51
CA ILE A 23 17.30 -18.09 5.39
C ILE A 23 18.75 -18.29 4.98
N ASP A 24 19.52 -17.21 4.82
CA ASP A 24 20.94 -17.28 4.46
C ASP A 24 21.75 -18.09 5.50
N ARG A 25 21.41 -17.97 6.79
CA ARG A 25 22.12 -18.64 7.89
C ARG A 25 21.65 -20.07 8.18
N TYR A 26 20.35 -20.33 8.10
CA TYR A 26 19.73 -21.55 8.59
C TYR A 26 19.01 -22.36 7.50
N GLY A 27 19.04 -21.87 6.25
CA GLY A 27 18.44 -22.53 5.11
C GLY A 27 16.92 -22.47 5.09
N ASP A 28 16.32 -23.44 4.41
CA ASP A 28 14.96 -23.35 3.90
C ASP A 28 13.85 -23.39 4.97
N ALA A 29 14.18 -23.64 6.24
CA ALA A 29 13.21 -23.69 7.33
C ALA A 29 12.42 -22.37 7.49
N TYR A 30 13.00 -21.25 7.08
CA TYR A 30 12.40 -19.91 7.23
C TYR A 30 11.68 -19.40 5.96
N TRP A 31 11.74 -20.15 4.86
CA TRP A 31 11.02 -19.80 3.62
C TRP A 31 9.53 -19.56 3.81
N PRO A 32 8.78 -20.41 4.55
CA PRO A 32 7.34 -20.21 4.73
C PRO A 32 7.00 -18.86 5.38
N VAL A 33 7.87 -18.36 6.25
CA VAL A 33 7.71 -17.06 6.91
C VAL A 33 7.99 -15.92 5.94
N PHE A 34 9.06 -16.04 5.16
CA PHE A 34 9.43 -15.05 4.14
C PHE A 34 8.31 -14.88 3.11
N GLU A 35 7.82 -15.97 2.54
CA GLU A 35 6.73 -15.91 1.56
C GLU A 35 5.45 -15.29 2.13
N ARG A 36 5.15 -15.55 3.42
CA ARG A 36 3.97 -14.98 4.07
C ARG A 36 4.08 -13.47 4.20
N LEU A 37 5.26 -12.97 4.57
CA LEU A 37 5.50 -11.53 4.67
C LEU A 37 5.48 -10.87 3.29
N GLU A 38 6.01 -11.53 2.26
CA GLU A 38 5.98 -11.03 0.89
C GLU A 38 4.54 -10.92 0.35
N ARG A 39 3.72 -11.96 0.58
CA ARG A 39 2.28 -11.94 0.23
C ARG A 39 1.53 -10.83 0.95
N GLU A 40 1.76 -10.66 2.25
CA GLU A 40 1.13 -9.59 3.03
C GLU A 40 1.52 -8.19 2.52
N LEU A 41 2.81 -7.97 2.23
CA LEU A 41 3.29 -6.70 1.67
C LEU A 41 2.65 -6.40 0.32
N SER A 42 2.56 -7.41 -0.56
CA SER A 42 1.93 -7.28 -1.87
C SER A 42 0.45 -6.90 -1.74
N LEU A 43 -0.31 -7.60 -0.88
CA LEU A 43 -1.73 -7.33 -0.65
C LEU A 43 -1.98 -5.90 -0.14
N ARG A 44 -1.10 -5.39 0.71
CA ARG A 44 -1.19 -4.02 1.26
C ARG A 44 -0.90 -2.97 0.19
N LYS A 45 0.19 -3.15 -0.56
CA LYS A 45 0.53 -2.29 -1.69
C LYS A 45 -0.61 -2.26 -2.70
N ASP A 46 -1.20 -3.42 -3.01
CA ASP A 46 -2.34 -3.53 -3.92
C ASP A 46 -3.57 -2.78 -3.41
N ARG A 47 -3.90 -2.93 -2.12
CA ARG A 47 -4.99 -2.18 -1.48
C ARG A 47 -4.75 -0.68 -1.57
N GLN A 48 -3.54 -0.22 -1.25
CA GLN A 48 -3.16 1.19 -1.34
C GLN A 48 -3.25 1.71 -2.79
N ARG A 49 -2.76 0.95 -3.77
CA ARG A 49 -2.87 1.32 -5.19
C ARG A 49 -4.32 1.48 -5.63
N ARG A 50 -5.23 0.56 -5.25
CA ARG A 50 -6.66 0.67 -5.57
C ARG A 50 -7.29 1.91 -4.93
N VAL A 51 -7.03 2.16 -3.65
CA VAL A 51 -7.54 3.34 -2.96
C VAL A 51 -7.04 4.63 -3.62
N MET A 52 -5.74 4.70 -3.93
CA MET A 52 -5.16 5.85 -4.64
C MET A 52 -5.78 6.04 -6.02
N ALA A 53 -6.00 4.97 -6.79
CA ALA A 53 -6.64 5.04 -8.10
C ALA A 53 -8.04 5.63 -8.02
N HIS A 54 -8.85 5.20 -7.04
CA HIS A 54 -10.20 5.76 -6.82
C HIS A 54 -10.15 7.22 -6.37
N LEU A 55 -9.29 7.59 -5.44
CA LEU A 55 -9.15 8.98 -4.98
C LEU A 55 -8.67 9.92 -6.10
N LEU A 56 -7.77 9.45 -6.97
CA LEU A 56 -7.31 10.21 -8.13
C LEU A 56 -8.41 10.37 -9.18
N HIS A 57 -9.22 9.33 -9.38
CA HIS A 57 -10.36 9.35 -10.28
C HIS A 57 -11.42 10.37 -9.82
N ASP A 58 -11.79 10.33 -8.53
CA ASP A 58 -12.75 11.27 -7.93
C ASP A 58 -12.26 12.72 -7.98
N ARG A 59 -10.94 12.93 -7.85
CA ARG A 59 -10.36 14.27 -7.97
C ARG A 59 -10.35 14.78 -9.41
N LYS A 60 -10.26 13.90 -10.40
CA LYS A 60 -10.36 14.26 -11.83
C LYS A 60 -11.79 14.64 -12.20
N THR A 61 -12.79 13.85 -11.77
CA THR A 61 -14.21 14.15 -12.04
C THR A 61 -14.64 15.46 -11.38
N ALA A 62 -14.20 15.72 -10.14
CA ALA A 62 -14.44 16.99 -9.45
C ALA A 62 -13.85 18.19 -10.21
N LYS A 63 -12.62 18.11 -10.71
CA LYS A 63 -11.98 19.20 -11.45
C LYS A 63 -12.65 19.50 -12.80
N VAL A 64 -13.07 18.47 -13.53
CA VAL A 64 -13.80 18.65 -14.81
C VAL A 64 -15.15 19.33 -14.59
N SER A 65 -15.88 18.94 -13.54
CA SER A 65 -17.17 19.56 -13.21
C SER A 65 -17.05 21.01 -12.72
N LEU A 66 -15.93 21.37 -12.07
CA LEU A 66 -15.65 22.75 -11.65
C LEU A 66 -15.26 23.64 -12.84
N ALA A 67 -14.46 23.13 -13.78
CA ALA A 67 -14.10 23.84 -15.01
C ALA A 67 -15.34 24.11 -15.88
N ALA A 68 -16.20 23.11 -16.06
CA ALA A 68 -17.45 23.23 -16.85
C ALA A 68 -18.51 24.17 -16.22
N LYS A 69 -18.33 24.59 -14.97
CA LYS A 69 -19.16 25.63 -14.33
C LYS A 69 -18.56 27.02 -14.50
N LYS A 70 -17.23 27.15 -14.60
CA LYS A 70 -16.54 28.42 -14.78
C LYS A 70 -16.78 29.02 -16.17
N ASP A 71 -16.89 28.18 -17.20
CA ASP A 71 -17.10 28.64 -18.59
C ASP A 71 -18.53 29.16 -18.86
N ARG A 72 -19.49 28.92 -17.95
CA ARG A 72 -20.89 29.36 -18.10
C ARG A 72 -21.25 30.66 -17.39
N ASN A 73 -20.34 31.25 -16.60
CA ASN A 73 -20.63 32.43 -15.79
C ASN A 73 -19.97 33.73 -16.31
N THR A 74 -19.66 33.79 -17.61
CA THR A 74 -19.19 35.02 -18.27
C THR A 74 -20.32 35.53 -19.17
N HIS A 75 -21.30 36.21 -18.57
CA HIS A 75 -22.26 37.05 -19.27
C HIS A 75 -22.62 38.25 -18.40
#